data_AF-A0A2V2S9V1-F1
#
_entry.id   AF-A0A2V2S9V1-F1
#
_cell.length_a   1.000
_cell.length_b   1.000
_cell.length_c   1.000
_cell.angle_alpha   90.00
_cell.angle_beta   90.00
_cell.angle_gamma   90.00
#
_symmetry.space_group_name_H-M   'P 1'
#
loop_
_entity.id
_entity.type
_entity.pdbx_description
1 polymer ?
#
loop_
_entity_poly.entity_id
_entity_poly.type
_entity_poly.pdbx_seq_one_letter_code
_entity_poly.pdbx_strand_id
1 'polypeptide(L)'
;MASSRKQRTALDRVLESLSRCFDASTARAVSELRQDAFVQRRMEKLGAKATSGRLSPRERDEYEALVEMSDIVATLQLKARRRLAGLQPA
;
A
#
# COMPACT_ATOMS: atom_id res chain seq x y z
N MET A 1 -13.47 17.64 1.91
CA MET A 1 -13.77 16.20 1.73
C MET A 1 -13.83 15.72 0.27
N ALA A 2 -14.44 16.46 -0.67
CA ALA A 2 -14.51 16.06 -2.08
C ALA A 2 -13.14 15.95 -2.79
N SER A 3 -12.17 16.77 -2.39
CA SER A 3 -10.78 16.70 -2.89
C SER A 3 -10.18 15.32 -2.64
N SER A 4 -10.10 14.88 -1.37
CA SER A 4 -9.50 13.58 -0.96
C SER A 4 -10.11 12.37 -1.67
N ARG A 5 -11.41 12.40 -1.97
CA ARG A 5 -12.10 11.35 -2.72
C ARG A 5 -11.68 11.34 -4.20
N LYS A 6 -11.56 12.52 -4.83
CA LYS A 6 -11.03 12.66 -6.20
C LYS A 6 -9.57 12.20 -6.31
N GLN A 7 -8.71 12.54 -5.34
CA GLN A 7 -7.33 12.04 -5.34
C GLN A 7 -7.28 10.51 -5.24
N ARG A 8 -8.12 9.92 -4.38
CA ARG A 8 -8.23 8.45 -4.25
C ARG A 8 -8.65 7.78 -5.57
N THR A 9 -9.57 8.41 -6.33
CA THR A 9 -9.97 7.90 -7.66
C THR A 9 -8.89 8.06 -8.73
N ALA A 10 -8.10 9.13 -8.69
CA ALA A 10 -7.01 9.33 -9.65
C ALA A 10 -5.87 8.33 -9.38
N LEU A 11 -5.52 8.13 -8.11
CA LEU A 11 -4.53 7.14 -7.69
C LEU A 11 -4.97 5.72 -8.04
N ASP A 12 -6.23 5.35 -7.80
CA ASP A 12 -6.76 4.03 -8.16
C ASP A 12 -6.64 3.75 -9.67
N ARG A 13 -6.87 4.77 -10.52
CA ARG A 13 -6.68 4.66 -11.98
C ARG A 13 -5.22 4.47 -12.35
N VAL A 14 -4.29 5.14 -11.69
CA VAL A 14 -2.84 4.93 -11.90
C VAL A 14 -2.45 3.50 -11.51
N LEU A 15 -2.87 3.04 -10.33
CA LEU A 15 -2.59 1.68 -9.85
C LEU A 15 -3.25 0.63 -10.75
N GLU A 16 -4.41 0.92 -11.33
CA GLU A 16 -5.05 0.08 -12.34
C GLU A 16 -4.17 -0.05 -13.59
N SER A 17 -3.68 1.07 -14.14
CA SER A 17 -2.76 1.05 -15.29
C SER A 17 -1.48 0.28 -14.98
N LEU A 18 -0.89 0.47 -13.80
CA LEU A 18 0.31 -0.27 -13.37
C LEU A 18 0.05 -1.78 -13.30
N SER A 19 -1.10 -2.20 -12.74
CA SER A 19 -1.46 -3.61 -12.66
C SER A 19 -1.60 -4.27 -14.03
N ARG A 20 -1.86 -3.49 -15.08
CA ARG A 20 -1.97 -4.03 -16.44
C ARG A 20 -0.65 -4.47 -17.02
N CYS A 21 0.45 -3.89 -16.55
CA CYS A 21 1.81 -4.23 -16.96
C CYS A 21 2.34 -5.53 -16.33
N PHE A 22 1.62 -6.11 -15.36
CA PHE A 22 2.08 -7.32 -14.69
C PHE A 22 1.79 -8.57 -15.53
N ASP A 23 2.84 -9.34 -15.81
CA ASP A 23 2.71 -10.75 -16.17
C ASP A 23 2.39 -11.61 -14.93
N ALA A 24 2.21 -12.91 -15.13
CA ALA A 24 1.84 -13.82 -14.04
C ALA A 24 2.90 -13.87 -12.92
N SER A 25 4.19 -13.84 -13.26
CA SER A 25 5.29 -13.89 -12.30
C SER A 25 5.34 -12.61 -11.45
N THR A 26 5.28 -11.44 -12.09
CA THR A 26 5.26 -10.14 -11.41
C THR A 26 4.00 -9.98 -10.56
N ALA A 27 2.83 -10.37 -11.09
CA ALA A 27 1.59 -10.29 -10.33
C ALA A 27 1.64 -11.16 -9.06
N ARG A 28 2.25 -12.35 -9.12
CA ARG A 28 2.47 -13.19 -7.93
C ARG A 28 3.42 -12.52 -6.94
N ALA A 29 4.59 -12.09 -7.40
CA ALA A 29 5.59 -11.43 -6.55
C ALA A 29 5.02 -10.20 -5.84
N VAL A 30 4.28 -9.36 -6.56
CA VAL A 30 3.62 -8.17 -5.99
C VAL A 30 2.55 -8.59 -4.98
N SER A 31 1.72 -9.58 -5.28
CA SER A 31 0.63 -10.02 -4.39
C SER A 31 1.10 -10.58 -3.04
N GLU A 32 2.33 -11.07 -2.99
CA GLU A 32 3.00 -11.68 -1.84
C GLU A 32 4.01 -10.73 -1.18
N LEU A 33 4.18 -9.51 -1.71
CA LEU A 33 5.14 -8.53 -1.22
C LEU A 33 4.94 -8.30 0.28
N ARG A 34 5.97 -8.56 1.07
CA ARG A 34 5.98 -8.23 2.50
C ARG A 34 6.77 -6.96 2.71
N GLN A 35 6.33 -6.14 3.66
CA GLN A 35 7.14 -5.00 4.08
C GLN A 35 8.47 -5.49 4.64
N ASP A 36 9.52 -4.72 4.37
CA ASP A 36 10.82 -4.96 4.95
C ASP A 36 10.75 -4.97 6.49
N ALA A 37 11.48 -5.88 7.12
CA ALA A 37 11.40 -6.11 8.56
C ALA A 37 11.82 -4.89 9.39
N PHE A 38 12.73 -4.05 8.89
CA PHE A 38 13.08 -2.80 9.55
C PHE A 38 11.93 -1.80 9.48
N VAL A 39 11.30 -1.66 8.31
CA VAL A 39 10.12 -0.79 8.13
C VAL A 39 8.95 -1.24 9.01
N GLN A 40 8.69 -2.55 9.09
CA GLN A 40 7.64 -3.10 9.94
C GLN A 40 7.89 -2.76 11.43
N ARG A 41 9.10 -3.03 11.95
CA ARG A 41 9.45 -2.68 13.35
C ARG A 41 9.35 -1.19 13.60
N ARG A 42 9.71 -0.36 12.62
CA ARG A 42 9.59 1.10 12.72
C ARG A 42 8.13 1.53 12.82
N MET A 43 7.27 0.97 11.97
CA MET A 43 5.82 1.21 12.00
C MET A 43 5.19 0.77 13.33
N GLU A 44 5.56 -0.39 13.86
CA GLU A 44 5.11 -0.87 15.18
C GLU A 44 5.49 0.09 16.31
N LYS A 45 6.76 0.54 16.32
CA LYS A 45 7.25 1.52 17.31
C LYS A 45 6.51 2.85 17.22
N LEU A 46 6.29 3.35 16.01
CA LEU A 46 5.56 4.61 15.79
C LEU A 46 4.09 4.48 16.17
N GLY A 47 3.45 3.36 15.83
CA GLY A 47 2.07 3.05 16.24
C GLY A 47 1.91 3.02 17.76
N ALA A 48 2.81 2.35 18.48
CA ALA A 48 2.79 2.34 19.95
C ALA A 48 2.96 3.74 20.56
N LYS A 49 3.85 4.57 19.96
CA LYS A 49 3.99 5.98 20.36
C LYS A 49 2.73 6.79 20.07
N ALA A 50 2.10 6.59 18.91
CA ALA A 50 0.89 7.27 18.48
C ALA A 50 -0.25 7.02 19.48
N THR A 51 -0.48 5.77 19.86
CA THR A 51 -1.50 5.39 20.86
C THR A 51 -1.26 6.09 22.21
N SER A 52 0.00 6.29 22.59
CA SER A 52 0.35 7.01 23.83
C SER A 52 0.41 8.54 23.69
N GLY A 53 0.12 9.10 22.51
CA GLY A 53 0.19 10.55 22.26
C GLY A 53 1.61 11.13 22.26
N ARG A 54 2.65 10.29 22.10
CA ARG A 54 4.07 10.67 22.28
C ARG A 54 4.86 10.80 20.98
N LEU A 55 4.19 10.88 19.82
CA LEU A 55 4.89 11.16 18.57
C LEU A 55 5.40 12.60 18.59
N SER A 56 6.67 12.78 18.24
CA SER A 56 7.17 14.10 17.83
C SER A 56 6.56 14.52 16.47
N PRO A 57 6.60 15.80 16.07
CA PRO A 57 6.12 16.23 14.76
C PRO A 57 6.76 15.44 13.61
N ARG A 58 8.09 15.31 13.61
CA ARG A 58 8.81 14.52 12.60
C ARG A 58 8.38 13.05 12.56
N GLU A 59 8.11 12.46 13.72
CA GLU A 59 7.65 11.07 13.80
C GLU A 59 6.20 10.90 13.34
N ARG A 60 5.36 11.93 13.48
CA ARG A 60 4.02 11.94 12.86
C ARG A 60 4.12 11.93 11.35
N ASP A 61 4.93 12.82 10.77
CA ASP A 61 5.11 12.90 9.32
C ASP A 61 5.63 11.56 8.74
N GLU A 62 6.60 10.94 9.42
CA GLU A 62 7.10 9.62 9.04
C GLU A 62 6.02 8.53 9.15
N TYR A 63 5.26 8.51 10.26
CA TYR A 63 4.22 7.52 10.49
C TYR A 63 3.09 7.64 9.47
N GLU A 64 2.64 8.86 9.16
CA GLU A 64 1.62 9.13 8.15
C GLU A 64 2.07 8.69 6.76
N ALA A 65 3.31 9.00 6.35
CA ALA A 65 3.86 8.56 5.08
C ALA A 65 3.95 7.03 4.96
N LEU A 66 4.35 6.35 6.05
CA LEU A 66 4.41 4.89 6.09
C LEU A 66 3.01 4.25 6.01
N VAL A 67 2.02 4.83 6.68
CA VAL A 67 0.61 4.37 6.61
C VAL A 67 0.05 4.57 5.19
N GLU A 68 0.23 5.75 4.60
CA GLU A 68 -0.22 6.03 3.24
C GLU A 68 0.41 5.07 2.22
N MET A 69 1.72 4.82 2.33
CA MET A 69 2.40 3.89 1.43
C MET A 69 1.90 2.45 1.61
N SER A 70 1.54 2.06 2.84
CA SER A 70 1.00 0.72 3.13
C SER A 70 -0.37 0.52 2.47
N ASP A 71 -1.23 1.54 2.47
CA ASP A 71 -2.53 1.52 1.78
C ASP A 71 -2.36 1.39 0.26
N ILE A 72 -1.36 2.07 -0.32
CA ILE A 72 -1.03 1.97 -1.74
C ILE A 72 -0.59 0.55 -2.10
N VAL A 73 0.34 -0.02 -1.31
CA VAL A 73 0.84 -1.38 -1.51
C VAL A 73 -0.30 -2.40 -1.39
N ALA A 74 -1.15 -2.29 -0.37
CA ALA A 74 -2.30 -3.17 -0.19
C ALA A 74 -3.28 -3.11 -1.38
N THR A 75 -3.53 -1.91 -1.90
CA THR A 75 -4.37 -1.72 -3.10
C THR A 75 -3.74 -2.37 -4.34
N LEU A 76 -2.43 -2.20 -4.53
CA LEU A 76 -1.71 -2.80 -5.65
C LEU A 76 -1.68 -4.33 -5.56
N GLN A 77 -1.51 -4.89 -4.35
CA GLN A 77 -1.62 -6.33 -4.09
C GLN A 77 -2.99 -6.89 -4.47
N LEU A 78 -4.07 -6.20 -4.09
CA LEU A 78 -5.42 -6.61 -4.45
C LEU A 78 -5.60 -6.65 -5.97
N LYS A 79 -5.09 -5.63 -6.68
CA LYS A 79 -5.14 -5.60 -8.15
C LYS A 79 -4.29 -6.72 -8.77
N ALA A 80 -3.10 -6.98 -8.25
CA ALA A 80 -2.25 -8.09 -8.70
C ALA A 80 -2.96 -9.46 -8.55
N ARG A 81 -3.62 -9.71 -7.41
CA ARG A 81 -4.44 -10.92 -7.19
C ARG A 81 -5.59 -11.03 -8.21
N ARG A 82 -6.26 -9.92 -8.54
CA ARG A 82 -7.29 -9.90 -9.59
C ARG A 82 -6.73 -10.20 -10.97
N ARG A 83 -5.53 -9.68 -11.31
CA ARG A 83 -4.85 -10.01 -12.57
C ARG A 83 -4.54 -11.50 -12.62
N LEU A 84 -4.03 -12.10 -11.55
CA LEU A 84 -3.80 -13.55 -11.47
C LEU A 84 -5.07 -14.36 -11.68
N ALA A 85 -6.18 -14.01 -11.00
CA ALA A 85 -7.45 -14.71 -11.14
C ALA A 85 -8.00 -14.62 -12.58
N GLY A 86 -7.81 -13.49 -13.26
CA GLY A 86 -8.20 -13.32 -14.67
C GLY A 86 -7.24 -13.95 -15.68
N LEU A 87 -6.02 -14.32 -15.27
CA LEU A 87 -5.03 -15.03 -16.10
C LEU A 87 -5.21 -16.55 -16.06
N GLN A 88 -5.87 -17.09 -15.04
CA GLN A 88 -6.21 -18.51 -14.99
C GLN A 88 -7.36 -18.78 -15.98
N PRO A 89 -7.22 -19.76 -16.90
CA PRO A 89 -8.35 -20.16 -17.74
C PRO A 89 -9.46 -20.75 -16.86
N ALA A 90 -10.71 -20.42 -17.20
CA ALA A 90 -11.91 -20.88 -16.51
C ALA A 90 -12.06 -22.40 -16.53
#